data_AF-A0A0G8E4B5-F1
#
_entry.id   AF-A0A0G8E4B5-F1
#
_cell.length_a   1.000
_cell.length_b   1.000
_cell.length_c   1.000
_cell.angle_alpha   90.00
_cell.angle_beta   90.00
_cell.angle_gamma   90.00
#
_symmetry.space_group_name_H-M   'P 1'
#
loop_
_entity.id
_entity.type
_entity.pdbx_description
1 polymer ?
#
loop_
_entity_poly.entity_id
_entity_poly.type
_entity_poly.pdbx_seq_one_letter_code
_entity_poly.pdbx_strand_id
1 'polypeptide(L)' 'MIINNGSQLSVEYFKSYFRLVMNSQQCTVIEAKEIIFNRIFRGDHTAYGNYTFQNFEHAYKEISKIDELITK' A
#
# COMPACT_ATOMS: atom_id res chain seq x y z
N MET A 1 -8.59 17.29 15.34
CA MET A 1 -8.43 15.84 15.11
C MET A 1 -6.97 15.51 15.32
N ILE A 2 -6.61 14.88 16.44
CA ILE A 2 -5.22 14.58 16.79
C ILE A 2 -4.83 13.29 16.06
N ILE A 3 -3.94 13.41 15.07
CA ILE A 3 -3.31 12.25 14.43
C ILE A 3 -2.21 11.76 15.39
N ASN A 4 -2.61 11.08 16.46
CA ASN A 4 -1.72 10.23 17.23
C ASN A 4 -1.57 8.92 16.45
N ASN A 5 -0.41 8.68 15.83
CA ASN A 5 0.19 7.36 15.54
C ASN A 5 1.25 7.46 14.43
N GLY A 6 2.29 8.26 14.66
CA GLY A 6 3.49 8.28 13.83
C GLY A 6 4.37 7.03 13.99
N SER A 7 3.81 5.82 14.01
CA SER A 7 4.64 4.63 14.22
C SER A 7 4.31 3.40 13.38
N GLN A 8 3.07 3.14 12.97
CA GLN A 8 2.75 1.98 12.12
C GLN A 8 1.53 2.27 11.22
N LEU A 9 1.71 2.19 9.90
CA LEU A 9 0.59 2.27 8.95
C LEU A 9 -0.11 0.90 8.91
N SER A 10 -1.43 0.88 9.13
CA SER A 10 -2.24 -0.34 9.11
C SER A 10 -2.49 -0.87 7.69
N VAL A 11 -2.81 -2.16 7.56
CA VAL A 11 -3.18 -2.81 6.29
C VAL A 11 -4.34 -2.07 5.58
N GLU A 12 -5.35 -1.62 6.34
CA GLU A 12 -6.51 -0.92 5.79
C GLU A 12 -6.18 0.45 5.19
N TYR A 13 -5.21 1.16 5.78
CA TYR A 13 -4.69 2.40 5.24
C TYR A 13 -4.08 2.14 3.86
N PHE A 14 -3.21 1.13 3.75
CA PHE A 14 -2.61 0.76 2.48
C PHE A 14 -3.66 0.30 1.46
N LYS A 15 -4.67 -0.48 1.86
CA LYS A 15 -5.77 -0.88 0.96
C LYS A 15 -6.48 0.34 0.35
N SER A 16 -6.79 1.34 1.16
CA SER A 16 -7.42 2.59 0.69
C SER A 16 -6.47 3.39 -0.21
N TYR A 17 -5.19 3.43 0.14
CA TYR A 17 -4.18 4.16 -0.61
C TYR A 17 -3.88 3.53 -1.98
N PHE A 18 -3.80 2.19 -2.05
CA PHE A 18 -3.72 1.45 -3.29
C PHE A 18 -4.89 1.75 -4.21
N ARG A 19 -6.14 1.69 -3.69
CA ARG A 19 -7.32 2.06 -4.47
C ARG A 19 -7.22 3.50 -4.97
N LEU A 20 -6.82 4.44 -4.13
CA LEU A 20 -6.66 5.84 -4.54
C LEU A 20 -5.60 5.98 -5.65
N VAL A 21 -4.44 5.32 -5.52
CA VAL A 21 -3.35 5.37 -6.49
C VAL A 21 -3.76 4.72 -7.82
N MET A 22 -4.35 3.53 -7.79
CA MET A 22 -4.85 2.85 -8.99
C MET A 22 -5.92 3.68 -9.68
N ASN A 23 -6.87 4.28 -8.95
CA ASN A 23 -7.91 5.11 -9.55
C ASN A 23 -7.36 6.44 -10.09
N SER A 24 -6.45 7.09 -9.37
CA SER A 24 -5.90 8.41 -9.75
C SER A 24 -4.91 8.35 -10.90
N GLN A 25 -4.14 7.27 -11.01
CA GLN A 25 -3.13 7.10 -12.06
C GLN A 25 -3.56 6.11 -13.15
N GLN A 26 -4.74 5.47 -12.99
CA GLN A 26 -5.24 4.42 -13.89
C GLN A 26 -4.19 3.34 -14.17
N CYS A 27 -3.44 2.98 -13.13
CA CYS A 27 -2.35 2.01 -13.19
C CYS A 27 -2.76 0.68 -12.59
N THR A 28 -2.01 -0.36 -12.94
CA THR A 28 -2.18 -1.71 -12.37
C THR A 28 -1.78 -1.74 -10.89
N VAL A 29 -2.19 -2.80 -10.17
CA VAL A 29 -1.79 -3.00 -8.77
C VAL A 29 -0.26 -3.08 -8.61
N ILE A 30 0.44 -3.59 -9.62
CA ILE A 30 1.91 -3.72 -9.67
C ILE A 30 2.56 -2.34 -9.71
N GLU A 31 2.11 -1.47 -10.62
CA GLU A 31 2.62 -0.10 -10.72
C GLU A 31 2.25 0.72 -9.49
N ALA A 32 1.02 0.56 -8.99
CA ALA A 32 0.59 1.19 -7.75
C ALA A 32 1.48 0.79 -6.56
N LYS A 33 1.95 -0.46 -6.51
CA LYS A 33 2.90 -0.93 -5.50
C LYS A 33 4.19 -0.11 -5.55
N GLU A 34 4.81 0.03 -6.72
CA GLU A 34 6.06 0.78 -6.86
C GLU A 34 5.88 2.27 -6.51
N ILE A 35 4.78 2.87 -6.95
CA ILE A 35 4.48 4.28 -6.66
C ILE A 35 4.30 4.51 -5.16
N ILE A 36 3.50 3.67 -4.50
CA ILE A 36 3.25 3.77 -3.06
C ILE A 36 4.52 3.48 -2.30
N PHE A 37 5.29 2.50 -2.75
CA PHE A 37 6.56 2.15 -2.13
C PHE A 37 7.54 3.33 -2.14
N ASN A 38 7.73 3.95 -3.31
CA ASN A 38 8.57 5.12 -3.43
C ASN A 38 8.01 6.33 -2.65
N ARG A 39 6.68 6.52 -2.59
CA ARG A 39 6.07 7.65 -1.84
C ARG A 39 6.19 7.50 -0.32
N ILE A 40 5.89 6.32 0.20
CA ILE A 40 5.81 6.06 1.65
C ILE A 40 7.20 5.78 2.23
N PHE A 41 7.98 4.93 1.56
CA PHE A 41 9.29 4.55 2.05
C PHE A 41 10.40 5.48 1.54
N ARG A 42 10.13 6.37 0.56
CA ARG A 42 11.15 7.27 -0.04
C ARG A 42 12.41 6.53 -0.50
N GLY A 43 12.27 5.26 -0.89
CA GLY A 43 13.38 4.37 -1.24
C GLY A 43 14.16 3.79 -0.05
N ASP A 44 13.73 4.04 1.18
CA ASP A 44 14.38 3.57 2.40
C ASP A 44 13.42 2.76 3.28
N HIS A 45 13.57 1.43 3.22
CA HIS A 45 12.69 0.49 3.93
C HIS A 45 13.02 0.45 5.43
N THR A 46 14.12 1.09 5.85
CA THR A 46 14.57 1.09 7.25
C THR A 46 13.91 2.19 8.08
N ALA A 47 13.34 3.22 7.43
CA ALA A 47 12.79 4.40 8.10
C ALA A 47 11.46 4.15 8.85
N TYR A 48 10.65 3.17 8.44
CA TYR A 48 9.28 2.95 8.96
C TYR A 48 9.07 1.65 9.75
N GLY A 49 10.15 0.88 9.97
CA GLY A 49 10.12 -0.36 10.72
C GLY A 49 9.47 -1.53 9.95
N ASN A 50 9.93 -2.75 10.27
CA ASN A 50 9.54 -3.99 9.59
C ASN A 50 8.01 -4.22 9.53
N TYR A 51 7.28 -3.74 10.54
CA TYR A 51 5.81 -3.85 10.62
C TYR A 51 5.07 -3.08 9.52
N THR A 52 5.54 -1.88 9.17
CA THR A 52 4.90 -1.07 8.13
C THR A 52 5.04 -1.71 6.76
N PHE A 53 6.22 -2.30 6.47
CA PHE A 53 6.45 -3.03 5.24
C PHE A 53 5.61 -4.32 5.16
N GLN A 54 5.51 -5.08 6.26
CA GLN A 54 4.64 -6.26 6.33
C GLN A 54 3.16 -5.90 6.06
N ASN A 55 2.68 -4.80 6.63
CA ASN A 55 1.30 -4.35 6.39
C ASN A 55 1.08 -3.91 4.93
N PHE A 56 2.09 -3.29 4.31
CA PHE A 56 2.07 -2.93 2.90
C PHE A 56 2.01 -4.16 1.99
N GLU A 57 2.87 -5.16 2.22
CA GLU A 57 2.85 -6.41 1.44
C GLU A 57 1.55 -7.18 1.63
N HIS A 58 1.02 -7.22 2.85
CA HIS A 58 -0.26 -7.87 3.12
C HIS A 58 -1.41 -7.18 2.38
N ALA A 59 -1.45 -5.84 2.37
CA ALA A 59 -2.43 -5.09 1.59
C ALA A 59 -2.30 -5.35 0.09
N TYR A 60 -1.07 -5.39 -0.45
CA TYR A 60 -0.82 -5.71 -1.86
C TYR A 60 -1.34 -7.10 -2.23
N LYS A 61 -1.00 -8.12 -1.43
CA LYS A 61 -1.43 -9.51 -1.67
C LYS A 61 -2.95 -9.64 -1.69
N GLU A 62 -3.62 -8.97 -0.77
CA GLU A 62 -5.08 -8.96 -0.68
C GLU A 62 -5.74 -8.32 -1.90
N ILE A 63 -5.18 -7.20 -2.38
CA ILE A 63 -5.71 -6.50 -3.57
C ILE A 63 -5.40 -7.28 -4.84
N SER A 64 -4.19 -7.83 -4.97
CA SER A 64 -3.79 -8.68 -6.10
C SER A 64 -4.67 -9.92 -6.22
N LYS A 65 -5.02 -10.54 -5.08
CA LYS A 65 -5.93 -11.69 -5.06
C LYS A 65 -7.35 -11.31 -5.49
N ILE A 66 -7.80 -10.09 -5.19
CA ILE A 66 -9.10 -9.57 -5.65
C ILE A 66 -9.06 -9.31 -7.16
N ASP A 67 -7.97 -8.79 -7.69
CA ASP A 67 -7.79 -8.53 -9.14
C ASP A 67 -7.83 -9.83 -9.96
N GLU A 68 -7.18 -10.89 -9.48
CA GLU A 68 -7.25 -12.23 -10.10
C GLU A 68 -8.65 -12.87 -10.03
N LEU A 69 -9.47 -12.52 -9.03
CA LEU A 69 -10.83 -13.04 -8.87
C LEU A 69 -11.86 -12.34 -9.78
N ILE A 70 -11.56 -11.15 -10.30
CA ILE A 70 -12.46 -10.39 -11.18
C ILE A 70 -12.24 -10.76 -12.67
N THR A 71 -11.14 -11.45 -12.99
CA THR A 71 -10.78 -11.85 -14.36
C THR A 71 -11.17 -13.30 -14.72
N LYS A 72 -11.90 -13.99 -13.84
CA LYS A 72 -12.40 -15.37 -14.07
C LYS A 72 -13.92 -15.40 -14.18
#